data_AF-A0A2D0L0A7-F1
#
_entry.id   AF-A0A2D0L0A7-F1
#
_cell.length_a   1.000
_cell.length_b   1.000
_cell.length_c   1.000
_cell.angle_alpha   90.00
_cell.angle_beta   90.00
_cell.angle_gamma   90.00
#
_symmetry.space_group_name_H-M   'P 1'
#
loop_
_entity.id
_entity.type
_entity.pdbx_description
1 polymer ?
#
loop_
_entity_poly.entity_id
_entity_poly.type
_entity_poly.pdbx_seq_one_letter_code
_entity_poly.pdbx_strand_id
1 'polypeptide(L)' 'MANKAVILLNDTTDHGGKVITAVGGYIYKSIPVFGEMDLVEHPKCEGVSVMYLTR' A
#
# COMPACT_ATOMS: atom_id res chain seq x y z
N MET A 1 7.69 4.73 5.66
CA MET A 1 8.16 4.27 4.35
C MET A 1 9.07 5.34 3.74
N ALA A 2 10.36 5.32 4.06
CA ALA A 2 11.34 6.20 3.42
C ALA A 2 12.27 5.34 2.54
N ASN A 3 12.63 5.84 1.35
CA ASN A 3 13.57 5.23 0.39
C ASN A 3 13.12 3.92 -0.28
N LYS A 4 11.80 3.66 -0.39
CA LYS A 4 11.27 2.56 -1.20
C LYS A 4 10.65 3.10 -2.48
N ALA A 5 11.16 2.66 -3.64
CA ALA A 5 10.66 3.08 -4.95
C ALA A 5 9.38 2.34 -5.40
N VAL A 6 9.10 1.17 -4.81
CA VAL A 6 7.92 0.34 -5.13
C VAL A 6 7.27 -0.09 -3.82
N ILE A 7 5.98 0.22 -3.67
CA ILE A 7 5.17 -0.21 -2.54
C ILE A 7 4.59 -1.59 -2.85
N LEU A 8 4.66 -2.50 -1.90
CA LEU A 8 4.27 -3.89 -2.04
C LEU A 8 3.21 -4.26 -1.02
N LEU A 9 2.47 -5.33 -1.30
CA LEU A 9 1.55 -5.93 -0.33
C LEU A 9 2.25 -6.19 1.01
N ASN A 10 1.58 -5.83 2.12
CA ASN A 10 2.08 -5.87 3.50
C ASN A 10 3.13 -4.83 3.90
N ASP A 11 3.53 -3.90 3.03
CA ASP A 11 4.36 -2.78 3.45
C ASP A 11 3.65 -1.89 4.49
N THR A 12 4.45 -1.27 5.36
CA THR A 12 3.99 -0.30 6.33
C THR A 12 4.27 1.12 5.85
N THR A 13 3.25 1.98 5.84
CA THR A 13 3.37 3.41 5.55
C THR A 13 4.16 4.12 6.67
N ASP A 14 4.71 5.30 6.39
CA ASP A 14 5.33 6.15 7.43
C ASP A 14 4.34 6.58 8.53
N HIS A 15 3.04 6.59 8.22
CA HIS A 15 1.98 6.84 9.17
C HIS A 15 1.50 5.59 9.93
N GLY A 16 2.16 4.44 9.73
CA GLY A 16 1.87 3.18 10.45
C GLY A 16 0.70 2.37 9.90
N GLY A 17 0.18 2.72 8.72
CA GLY A 17 -0.81 1.91 8.02
C GLY A 17 -0.17 0.72 7.30
N LYS A 18 -0.93 -0.33 7.04
CA LYS A 18 -0.49 -1.54 6.34
C LYS A 18 -1.23 -1.68 5.02
N VAL A 19 -0.48 -1.92 3.94
CA VAL A 19 -1.06 -2.27 2.64
C VAL A 19 -1.74 -3.64 2.72
N ILE A 20 -3.03 -3.72 2.40
CA ILE A 20 -3.83 -4.94 2.52
C ILE A 20 -4.38 -5.48 1.20
N THR A 21 -4.37 -4.70 0.12
CA THR A 21 -4.68 -5.17 -1.23
C THR A 21 -3.59 -4.76 -2.23
N ALA A 22 -3.49 -5.51 -3.33
CA ALA A 22 -2.57 -5.26 -4.44
C ALA A 22 -3.13 -5.93 -5.71
N VAL A 23 -4.20 -5.36 -6.28
CA VAL A 23 -5.01 -6.03 -7.33
C VAL A 23 -4.55 -5.76 -8.76
N GLY A 24 -3.53 -4.92 -8.96
CA GLY A 24 -3.06 -4.50 -10.29
C GLY A 24 -2.36 -5.58 -11.12
N GLY A 25 -2.13 -6.79 -10.60
CA GLY A 25 -1.49 -7.91 -11.31
C GLY A 25 0.01 -7.79 -11.52
N TYR A 26 0.64 -6.69 -11.09
CA TYR A 26 2.07 -6.49 -11.15
C TYR A 26 2.77 -7.17 -9.97
N ILE A 27 3.88 -7.87 -10.24
CA ILE A 27 4.68 -8.56 -9.23
C ILE A 27 6.10 -7.99 -9.26
N TYR A 28 6.62 -7.63 -8.09
CA TYR A 28 8.04 -7.25 -7.91
C TYR A 28 8.64 -8.10 -6.80
N LYS A 29 9.76 -8.79 -7.12
CA LYS A 29 10.42 -9.74 -6.19
C LYS A 29 9.44 -10.76 -5.59
N SER A 30 8.55 -11.29 -6.42
CA SER A 30 7.52 -12.26 -6.05
C SER A 30 6.42 -11.73 -5.10
N ILE A 31 6.34 -10.41 -4.90
CA ILE A 31 5.29 -9.78 -4.08
C ILE A 31 4.43 -8.88 -4.97
N PRO A 32 3.08 -8.90 -4.82
CA PRO A 32 2.20 -7.99 -5.52
C PRO A 32 2.52 -6.52 -5.24
N VAL A 33 2.49 -5.71 -6.30
CA VAL A 33 2.71 -4.26 -6.25
C VAL A 33 1.41 -3.56 -5.93
N PHE A 34 1.49 -2.64 -4.97
CA PHE A 34 0.40 -1.75 -4.59
C PHE A 34 0.16 -0.68 -5.67
N GLY A 35 -1.09 -0.49 -6.05
CA GLY A 35 -1.49 0.43 -7.11
C GLY A 35 -2.57 1.43 -6.69
N GLU A 36 -3.06 2.17 -7.68
CA GLU A 36 -4.26 3.00 -7.50
C GLU A 36 -5.45 2.11 -7.11
N MET A 37 -6.30 2.62 -6.23
CA MET A 37 -7.47 1.92 -5.69
C MET A 37 -7.18 0.77 -4.72
N ASP A 38 -5.91 0.47 -4.43
CA ASP A 38 -5.58 -0.46 -3.37
C ASP A 38 -5.75 0.17 -1.98
N LEU A 39 -5.97 -0.71 -1.01
CA LEU A 39 -6.37 -0.36 0.35
C LEU A 39 -5.20 -0.41 1.32
N VAL A 40 -5.21 0.55 2.24
CA VAL A 40 -4.33 0.62 3.39
C VAL A 40 -5.19 0.63 4.65
N GLU A 41 -4.90 -0.27 5.58
CA GLU A 41 -5.50 -0.30 6.91
C GLU A 41 -4.65 0.51 7.89
N HIS A 42 -5.27 1.43 8.63
CA HIS A 42 -4.60 2.25 9.63
C HIS A 42 -5.06 1.85 11.03
N PRO A 43 -4.31 1.02 11.76
CA PRO A 43 -4.71 0.57 13.09
C PRO A 43 -4.79 1.72 14.11
N LYS A 44 -4.05 2.81 13.90
CA LYS A 44 -4.08 3.99 14.77
C LYS A 44 -5.26 4.92 14.49
N CYS A 45 -5.82 4.87 13.29
CA CYS A 45 -6.88 5.77 12.84
C CYS A 45 -8.22 5.03 12.70
N GLU A 46 -8.27 3.75 13.10
CA GLU A 46 -9.43 2.86 13.00
C GLU A 46 -10.13 2.92 11.64
N GLY A 47 -9.36 2.94 10.55
CA GLY A 47 -9.91 3.20 9.22
C GLY A 47 -9.18 2.47 8.10
N VAL A 48 -9.94 2.17 7.03
CA VAL A 48 -9.41 1.70 5.74
C VAL A 48 -9.51 2.85 4.75
N SER A 49 -8.39 3.18 4.13
CA SER A 49 -8.33 4.23 3.10
C SER A 49 -7.92 3.62 1.77
N VAL A 50 -8.60 4.04 0.72
CA VAL A 50 -8.14 3.81 -0.64
C VAL A 50 -7.10 4.85 -1.01
N MET A 51 -6.00 4.44 -1.65
CA MET A 51 -5.02 5.39 -2.14
C MET A 51 -5.41 5.85 -3.54
N TYR A 52 -5.70 7.14 -3.66
CA TYR A 52 -5.71 7.84 -4.94
C TYR A 52 -4.30 8.39 -5.17
N LEU A 53 -3.66 8.02 -6.28
CA LEU A 53 -2.45 8.70 -6.75
C LEU A 53 -2.85 10.13 -7.11
N THR A 54 -2.79 11.05 -6.15
CA THR A 54 -2.89 12.48 -6.47
C THR A 54 -1.59 12.86 -7.18
N ARG A 55 -1.75 13.46 -8.36
CA ARG A 55 -0.64 13.88 -9.24
C ARG A 55 0.35 14.78 -8.52
#